data_AF-A0A813CIT4-F1
#
_entry.id   AF-A0A813CIT4-F1
#
_cell.length_a   1.000
_cell.length_b   1.000
_cell.length_c   1.000
_cell.angle_alpha   90.00
_cell.angle_beta   90.00
_cell.angle_gamma   90.00
#
_symmetry.space_group_name_H-M   'P 1'
#
loop_
_entity.id
_entity.type
_entity.pdbx_description
1 polymer ?
#
loop_
_entity_poly.entity_id
_entity_poly.type
_entity_poly.pdbx_seq_one_letter_code
_entity_poly.pdbx_strand_id
1 'polypeptide(L)'
;MWSASLICSIALAFPVLAAAVCQDGSCAGREMDEAFMIQKRAKAGEFGTGKAGTRKLAMTFEGGGFKAHSAFTGAMSGLLGASGLGLEKLLHAVEVLVSISGGTWFAAQLIYSPAFLSLVEEMGKKPDDAAKLFWKSWVVPFLESMVTVKSTGPSTPWDPPKRTEVPQTVLKNDRFHELPGREGKPGIWIDFVEILFEVIYAFIHEHGNWEDFVGKILNTMKDVSRQDTLGGKTNPWASNKTWLVSVSVASAGNGTGVYRNGTFGVTYSCPSTRSRAMSSWAPAAFSVKLGVPELPSATFCHDCHDLEIQYTG
;
A
#
# COMPACT_ATOMS: atom_id res chain seq x y z
N MET A 1 0.77 -10.21 18.98
CA MET A 1 1.60 -9.09 18.47
C MET A 1 1.55 -9.12 16.96
N TRP A 2 1.10 -8.07 16.28
CA TRP A 2 0.97 -8.04 14.81
C TRP A 2 2.33 -8.02 14.14
N SER A 3 2.52 -8.63 12.98
CA SER A 3 3.78 -8.55 12.21
C SER A 3 3.54 -7.79 10.90
N ALA A 4 4.56 -7.27 10.22
CA ALA A 4 4.39 -6.55 8.97
C ALA A 4 3.90 -7.48 7.83
N SER A 5 3.90 -8.80 8.08
CA SER A 5 3.14 -9.77 7.29
C SER A 5 1.65 -9.43 7.21
N LEU A 6 1.05 -8.80 8.24
CA LEU A 6 -0.33 -8.30 8.16
C LEU A 6 -0.44 -7.13 7.16
N ILE A 7 0.51 -6.20 7.16
CA ILE A 7 0.57 -5.10 6.16
C ILE A 7 0.68 -5.65 4.74
N CYS A 8 1.40 -6.75 4.59
CA CYS A 8 1.52 -7.46 3.32
C CYS A 8 0.20 -8.14 2.92
N SER A 9 -0.47 -8.80 3.86
CA SER A 9 -1.77 -9.46 3.64
C SER A 9 -2.90 -8.47 3.37
N ILE A 10 -2.87 -7.26 3.96
CA ILE A 10 -3.82 -6.17 3.73
C ILE A 10 -3.92 -5.81 2.24
N ALA A 11 -2.80 -5.90 1.51
CA ALA A 11 -2.74 -5.51 0.10
C ALA A 11 -3.21 -6.61 -0.88
N LEU A 12 -3.51 -7.83 -0.40
CA LEU A 12 -3.85 -9.01 -1.21
C LEU A 12 -5.17 -8.91 -1.99
N ALA A 13 -6.16 -8.16 -1.49
CA ALA A 13 -7.55 -8.42 -1.86
C ALA A 13 -8.07 -7.73 -3.14
N PHE A 14 -7.29 -6.84 -3.78
CA PHE A 14 -7.85 -5.93 -4.80
C PHE A 14 -7.39 -6.11 -6.27
N PRO A 15 -6.12 -6.37 -6.62
CA PRO A 15 -5.70 -6.18 -8.01
C PRO A 15 -6.20 -7.24 -8.98
N VAL A 16 -6.30 -8.51 -8.56
CA VAL A 16 -6.54 -9.64 -9.48
C VAL A 16 -8.02 -9.82 -9.85
N LEU A 17 -8.96 -9.33 -9.02
CA LEU A 17 -10.40 -9.49 -9.24
C LEU A 17 -11.15 -8.20 -9.59
N ALA A 18 -10.65 -7.01 -9.23
CA ALA A 18 -11.31 -5.76 -9.62
C ALA A 18 -11.37 -5.58 -11.16
N ALA A 19 -10.41 -6.15 -11.90
CA ALA A 19 -10.44 -6.20 -13.36
C ALA A 19 -11.42 -7.25 -13.92
N ALA A 20 -11.74 -8.29 -13.16
CA ALA A 20 -12.66 -9.37 -13.57
C ALA A 20 -14.14 -9.08 -13.27
N VAL A 21 -14.44 -8.11 -12.39
CA VAL A 21 -15.81 -7.76 -11.96
C VAL A 21 -16.48 -6.75 -12.90
N CYS A 22 -15.77 -6.19 -13.89
CA CYS A 22 -16.34 -5.32 -14.92
C CYS A 22 -16.58 -6.09 -16.23
N GLN A 23 -17.48 -7.07 -16.24
CA GLN A 23 -17.69 -7.88 -17.44
C GLN A 23 -18.48 -7.20 -18.57
N ASP A 24 -19.18 -6.08 -18.33
CA ASP A 24 -20.06 -5.48 -19.35
C ASP A 24 -19.86 -3.97 -19.55
N GLY A 25 -18.71 -3.41 -19.16
CA GLY A 25 -18.44 -1.97 -19.30
C GLY A 25 -19.31 -1.06 -18.41
N SER A 26 -20.23 -1.61 -17.61
CA SER A 26 -21.01 -0.85 -16.64
C SER A 26 -20.41 -0.99 -15.23
N CYS A 27 -19.84 0.11 -14.73
CA CYS A 27 -19.47 0.28 -13.33
C CYS A 27 -20.65 0.89 -12.55
N ALA A 28 -21.87 0.39 -12.74
CA ALA A 28 -23.11 1.02 -12.23
C ALA A 28 -23.15 1.20 -10.70
N GLY A 29 -22.25 0.55 -9.94
CA GLY A 29 -22.07 0.80 -8.50
C GLY A 29 -21.32 2.08 -8.13
N ARG A 30 -20.55 2.70 -9.05
CA ARG A 30 -19.75 3.90 -8.74
C ARG A 30 -20.57 5.16 -8.53
N GLU A 31 -21.70 5.32 -9.24
CA GLU A 31 -22.58 6.48 -9.04
C GLU A 31 -23.15 6.51 -7.62
N MET A 32 -23.42 5.34 -7.01
CA MET A 32 -23.90 5.28 -5.63
C MET A 32 -22.82 5.65 -4.61
N ASP A 33 -21.57 5.23 -4.83
CA ASP A 33 -20.45 5.58 -3.94
C ASP A 33 -20.07 7.06 -4.05
N GLU A 34 -20.02 7.63 -5.27
CA GLU A 34 -19.75 9.06 -5.44
C GLU A 34 -20.89 9.92 -4.89
N ALA A 35 -22.15 9.59 -5.19
CA ALA A 35 -23.30 10.33 -4.66
C ALA A 35 -23.37 10.25 -3.11
N PHE A 36 -23.03 9.10 -2.53
CA PHE A 36 -22.95 8.91 -1.08
C PHE A 36 -21.80 9.71 -0.45
N MET A 37 -20.62 9.70 -1.05
CA MET A 37 -19.46 10.46 -0.57
C MET A 37 -19.65 11.97 -0.75
N ILE A 38 -20.32 12.41 -1.82
CA ILE A 38 -20.69 13.81 -2.06
C ILE A 38 -21.76 14.28 -1.07
N GLN A 39 -22.80 13.47 -0.78
CA GLN A 39 -23.77 13.77 0.27
C GLN A 39 -23.12 13.87 1.65
N LYS A 40 -22.13 13.01 1.95
CA LYS A 40 -21.36 13.11 3.19
C LYS A 40 -20.42 14.32 3.21
N ARG A 41 -19.88 14.77 2.08
CA ARG A 41 -19.13 16.04 1.97
C ARG A 41 -20.01 17.26 2.23
N ALA A 42 -21.22 17.29 1.69
CA ALA A 42 -22.19 18.35 1.94
C ALA A 42 -22.56 18.42 3.43
N LYS A 43 -22.82 17.28 4.07
CA LYS A 43 -23.01 17.20 5.54
C LYS A 43 -21.74 17.48 6.34
N ALA A 44 -20.55 17.19 5.80
CA ALA A 44 -19.29 17.51 6.48
C ALA A 44 -19.01 19.02 6.49
N GLY A 45 -19.52 19.77 5.50
CA GLY A 45 -19.56 21.23 5.52
C GLY A 45 -20.48 21.81 6.59
N GLU A 46 -21.41 21.02 7.12
CA GLU A 46 -22.32 21.37 8.22
C GLU A 46 -21.82 20.94 9.61
N PHE A 47 -20.59 20.40 9.74
CA PHE A 47 -19.96 20.26 11.06
C PHE A 47 -19.78 21.65 11.65
N GLY A 48 -20.72 21.99 12.54
CA GLY A 48 -21.06 23.35 12.88
C GLY A 48 -19.89 24.19 13.39
N THR A 49 -20.16 25.49 13.48
CA THR A 49 -19.40 26.48 14.25
C THR A 49 -19.41 26.20 15.75
N GLY A 50 -19.53 24.94 16.17
CA GLY A 50 -19.39 24.49 17.53
C GLY A 50 -18.06 24.97 18.07
N LYS A 51 -18.09 25.44 19.33
CA LYS A 51 -16.97 25.94 20.15
C LYS A 51 -15.62 25.50 19.64
N ALA A 52 -14.66 26.42 19.55
CA ALA A 52 -13.26 26.31 19.09
C ALA A 52 -12.46 25.10 19.63
N GLY A 53 -12.95 23.89 19.40
CA GLY A 53 -12.22 22.64 19.44
C GLY A 53 -11.48 22.55 18.12
N THR A 54 -10.20 22.23 18.21
CA THR A 54 -9.32 22.00 17.07
C THR A 54 -10.00 21.09 16.05
N ARG A 55 -10.23 21.60 14.82
CA ARG A 55 -10.81 20.81 13.74
C ARG A 55 -9.93 19.58 13.50
N LYS A 56 -10.54 18.40 13.61
CA LYS A 56 -9.87 17.13 13.35
C LYS A 56 -9.82 16.90 11.84
N LEU A 57 -8.63 16.73 11.29
CA LEU A 57 -8.45 16.43 9.86
C LEU A 57 -8.28 14.92 9.67
N ALA A 58 -8.92 14.38 8.64
CA ALA A 58 -8.67 13.05 8.13
C ALA A 58 -7.98 13.15 6.76
N MET A 59 -7.02 12.27 6.51
CA MET A 59 -6.27 12.19 5.25
C MET A 59 -6.44 10.80 4.64
N THR A 60 -6.66 10.74 3.33
CA THR A 60 -6.99 9.50 2.62
C THR A 60 -6.00 9.24 1.47
N PHE A 61 -5.49 8.01 1.37
CA PHE A 61 -4.59 7.55 0.32
C PHE A 61 -5.22 6.41 -0.48
N GLU A 62 -5.69 6.74 -1.69
CA GLU A 62 -6.37 5.79 -2.56
C GLU A 62 -5.45 4.70 -3.13
N GLY A 63 -6.08 3.66 -3.67
CA GLY A 63 -5.39 2.56 -4.33
C GLY A 63 -4.89 2.92 -5.73
N GLY A 64 -4.06 2.05 -6.30
CA GLY A 64 -3.48 2.24 -7.63
C GLY A 64 -2.05 1.73 -7.77
N GLY A 65 -1.64 0.77 -6.93
CA GLY A 65 -0.30 0.18 -6.94
C GLY A 65 0.82 1.23 -6.92
N PHE A 66 1.84 1.02 -7.76
CA PHE A 66 3.00 1.91 -7.88
C PHE A 66 2.64 3.33 -8.30
N LYS A 67 1.57 3.51 -9.10
CA LYS A 67 1.13 4.84 -9.52
C LYS A 67 0.66 5.65 -8.31
N ALA A 68 -0.19 5.07 -7.46
CA ALA A 68 -0.64 5.74 -6.26
C ALA A 68 0.53 6.05 -5.32
N HIS A 69 1.41 5.07 -5.10
CA HIS A 69 2.60 5.24 -4.25
C HIS A 69 3.50 6.40 -4.71
N SER A 70 3.92 6.40 -5.98
CA SER A 70 4.78 7.43 -6.54
C SER A 70 4.11 8.80 -6.57
N ALA A 71 2.82 8.86 -6.92
CA ALA A 71 2.05 10.11 -6.94
C ALA A 71 1.94 10.73 -5.54
N PHE A 72 1.63 9.95 -4.50
CA PHE A 72 1.57 10.47 -3.13
C PHE A 72 2.95 10.88 -2.60
N THR A 73 4.01 10.17 -3.00
CA THR A 73 5.40 10.56 -2.68
C THR A 73 5.73 11.93 -3.29
N GLY A 74 5.43 12.13 -4.57
CA GLY A 74 5.60 13.42 -5.26
C GLY A 74 4.72 14.52 -4.66
N ALA A 75 3.46 14.24 -4.37
CA ALA A 75 2.54 15.21 -3.78
C ALA A 75 2.98 15.64 -2.38
N MET A 76 3.38 14.69 -1.52
CA MET A 76 3.83 14.99 -0.16
C MET A 76 5.14 15.78 -0.16
N SER A 77 6.11 15.40 -0.99
CA SER A 77 7.36 16.16 -1.13
C SER A 77 7.11 17.57 -1.67
N GLY A 78 6.22 17.73 -2.66
CA GLY A 78 5.82 19.04 -3.16
C GLY A 78 5.15 19.91 -2.09
N LEU A 79 4.27 19.35 -1.25
CA LEU A 79 3.65 20.07 -0.13
C LEU A 79 4.69 20.52 0.91
N LEU A 80 5.67 19.66 1.22
CA LEU A 80 6.79 20.02 2.12
C LEU A 80 7.62 21.16 1.53
N GLY A 81 7.99 21.06 0.25
CA GLY A 81 8.75 22.11 -0.44
C GLY A 81 8.01 23.44 -0.51
N ALA A 82 6.72 23.42 -0.84
CA ALA A 82 5.90 24.62 -0.95
C ALA A 82 5.60 25.29 0.40
N SER A 83 5.46 24.51 1.47
CA SER A 83 5.17 25.04 2.81
C SER A 83 6.41 25.47 3.59
N GLY A 84 7.58 24.91 3.27
CA GLY A 84 8.81 25.08 4.07
C GLY A 84 8.73 24.44 5.46
N LEU A 85 7.70 23.62 5.72
CA LEU A 85 7.48 22.93 6.99
C LEU A 85 8.04 21.51 6.94
N GLY A 86 8.46 21.00 8.10
CA GLY A 86 8.67 19.55 8.27
C GLY A 86 7.33 18.81 8.33
N LEU A 87 7.36 17.49 8.07
CA LEU A 87 6.14 16.68 7.95
C LEU A 87 5.28 16.70 9.21
N GLU A 88 5.90 16.69 10.39
CA GLU A 88 5.20 16.77 11.67
C GLU A 88 4.35 18.04 11.79
N LYS A 89 4.90 19.19 11.38
CA LYS A 89 4.16 20.46 11.39
C LYS A 89 3.12 20.51 10.28
N LEU A 90 3.44 20.00 9.09
CA LEU A 90 2.51 19.97 7.96
C LEU A 90 1.26 19.13 8.29
N LEU A 91 1.44 18.00 8.98
CA LEU A 91 0.38 17.03 9.27
C LEU A 91 -0.08 17.04 10.74
N HIS A 92 0.24 18.08 11.51
CA HIS A 92 -0.11 18.14 12.94
C HIS A 92 -1.62 18.02 13.20
N ALA A 93 -2.44 18.61 12.33
CA ALA A 93 -3.91 18.58 12.44
C ALA A 93 -4.54 17.26 11.96
N VAL A 94 -3.78 16.38 11.30
CA VAL A 94 -4.27 15.09 10.82
C VAL A 94 -4.35 14.12 12.00
N GLU A 95 -5.56 13.72 12.40
CA GLU A 95 -5.74 12.71 13.45
C GLU A 95 -5.97 11.31 12.87
N VAL A 96 -6.53 11.23 11.67
CA VAL A 96 -6.94 9.97 11.03
C VAL A 96 -6.28 9.85 9.67
N LEU A 97 -5.64 8.71 9.42
CA LEU A 97 -5.15 8.28 8.12
C LEU A 97 -6.04 7.16 7.61
N VAL A 98 -6.40 7.18 6.34
CA VAL A 98 -7.08 6.08 5.66
C VAL A 98 -6.26 5.71 4.45
N SER A 99 -6.03 4.42 4.22
CA SER A 99 -5.30 4.00 3.02
C SER A 99 -5.77 2.65 2.48
N ILE A 100 -5.59 2.46 1.18
CA ILE A 100 -5.86 1.19 0.50
C ILE A 100 -4.82 0.91 -0.59
N SER A 101 -4.52 -0.37 -0.84
CA SER A 101 -3.67 -0.84 -1.95
C SER A 101 -2.33 -0.06 -2.02
N GLY A 102 -1.97 0.54 -3.16
CA GLY A 102 -0.75 1.33 -3.33
C GLY A 102 -0.61 2.51 -2.37
N GLY A 103 -1.73 3.15 -2.00
CA GLY A 103 -1.75 4.18 -0.95
C GLY A 103 -1.36 3.63 0.42
N THR A 104 -1.65 2.36 0.71
CA THR A 104 -1.19 1.69 1.93
C THR A 104 0.32 1.47 1.92
N TRP A 105 0.93 1.15 0.78
CA TRP A 105 2.39 1.02 0.68
C TRP A 105 3.08 2.36 1.00
N PHE A 106 2.56 3.44 0.43
CA PHE A 106 3.06 4.79 0.68
C PHE A 106 2.89 5.18 2.16
N ALA A 107 1.67 5.03 2.69
CA ALA A 107 1.38 5.37 4.08
C ALA A 107 2.25 4.55 5.05
N ALA A 108 2.37 3.24 4.82
CA ALA A 108 3.21 2.37 5.64
C ALA A 108 4.67 2.81 5.64
N GLN A 109 5.26 3.07 4.47
CA GLN A 109 6.64 3.56 4.43
C GLN A 109 6.78 4.93 5.10
N LEU A 110 5.87 5.87 4.86
CA LEU A 110 5.93 7.18 5.51
C LEU A 110 5.80 7.09 7.05
N ILE A 111 4.99 6.15 7.54
CA ILE A 111 4.76 5.92 8.98
C ILE A 111 5.94 5.18 9.63
N TYR A 112 6.47 4.12 9.02
CA TYR A 112 7.39 3.18 9.67
C TYR A 112 8.85 3.28 9.22
N SER A 113 9.13 3.87 8.06
CA SER A 113 10.47 3.95 7.46
C SER A 113 11.10 5.34 7.70
N PRO A 114 12.07 5.51 8.62
CA PRO A 114 12.81 6.76 8.76
C PRO A 114 13.58 7.15 7.49
N ALA A 115 14.06 6.17 6.73
CA ALA A 115 14.81 6.42 5.50
C ALA A 115 13.87 6.93 4.39
N PHE A 116 12.67 6.38 4.26
CA PHE A 116 11.67 6.88 3.32
C PHE A 116 11.17 8.27 3.70
N LEU A 117 10.93 8.53 4.99
CA LEU A 117 10.62 9.88 5.47
C LEU A 117 11.71 10.88 5.08
N SER A 118 12.97 10.52 5.34
CA SER A 118 14.13 11.36 4.99
C SER A 118 14.21 11.63 3.49
N LEU A 119 13.92 10.63 2.66
CA LEU A 119 13.83 10.79 1.20
C LEU A 119 12.73 11.78 0.80
N VAL A 120 11.51 11.64 1.32
CA VAL A 120 10.38 12.54 1.00
C VAL A 120 10.68 13.99 1.42
N GLU A 121 11.30 14.17 2.58
CA GLU A 121 11.75 15.49 3.04
C GLU A 121 12.89 16.07 2.19
N GLU A 122 13.84 15.24 1.75
CA GLU A 122 14.93 15.68 0.85
C GLU A 122 14.39 16.08 -0.52
N MET A 123 13.45 15.31 -1.07
CA MET A 123 12.75 15.65 -2.32
C MET A 123 12.03 17.00 -2.21
N GLY A 124 11.42 17.29 -1.06
CA GLY A 124 10.79 18.60 -0.81
C GLY A 124 11.79 19.75 -0.72
N LYS A 125 13.00 19.52 -0.20
CA LYS A 125 14.09 20.51 -0.13
C LYS A 125 14.75 20.76 -1.49
N LYS A 126 14.72 19.78 -2.39
CA LYS A 126 15.37 19.82 -3.71
C LYS A 126 14.37 19.39 -4.80
N PRO A 127 13.34 20.21 -5.09
CA PRO A 127 12.27 19.83 -6.01
C PRO A 127 12.79 19.49 -7.43
N ASP A 128 13.83 20.18 -7.91
CA ASP A 128 14.44 19.91 -9.21
C ASP A 128 15.15 18.55 -9.28
N ASP A 129 15.63 18.04 -8.13
CA ASP A 129 16.26 16.72 -8.00
C ASP A 129 15.29 15.62 -7.56
N ALA A 130 14.03 15.93 -7.27
CA ALA A 130 13.10 15.02 -6.60
C ALA A 130 12.93 13.69 -7.34
N ALA A 131 12.78 13.73 -8.66
CA ALA A 131 12.68 12.53 -9.49
C ALA A 131 13.96 11.67 -9.42
N LYS A 132 15.14 12.31 -9.48
CA LYS A 132 16.44 11.64 -9.38
C LYS A 132 16.65 11.00 -8.01
N LEU A 133 16.27 11.71 -6.94
CA LEU A 133 16.33 11.20 -5.57
C LEU A 133 15.42 9.99 -5.40
N PHE A 134 14.17 10.07 -5.85
CA PHE A 134 13.23 8.96 -5.76
C PHE A 134 13.71 7.74 -6.55
N TRP A 135 14.20 7.96 -7.77
CA TRP A 135 14.76 6.92 -8.61
C TRP A 135 15.92 6.20 -7.93
N LYS A 136 16.95 6.96 -7.52
CA LYS A 136 18.17 6.42 -6.93
C LYS A 136 17.92 5.76 -5.58
N SER A 137 17.10 6.37 -4.73
CA SER A 137 16.96 5.95 -3.34
C SER A 137 15.88 4.92 -3.13
N TRP A 138 14.85 4.85 -3.99
CA TRP A 138 13.73 3.92 -3.80
C TRP A 138 13.55 2.97 -4.98
N VAL A 139 13.47 3.46 -6.22
CA VAL A 139 13.19 2.61 -7.39
C VAL A 139 14.32 1.61 -7.65
N VAL A 140 15.57 2.07 -7.69
CA VAL A 140 16.72 1.20 -7.96
C VAL A 140 16.87 0.11 -6.88
N PRO A 141 16.89 0.42 -5.56
CA PRO A 141 16.95 -0.63 -4.54
C PRO A 141 15.77 -1.61 -4.58
N PHE A 142 14.58 -1.13 -4.94
CA PHE A 142 13.41 -1.99 -5.09
C PHE A 142 13.63 -2.99 -6.23
N LEU A 143 14.02 -2.52 -7.43
CA LEU A 143 14.29 -3.39 -8.58
C LEU A 143 15.43 -4.37 -8.30
N GLU A 144 16.51 -3.93 -7.66
CA GLU A 144 17.61 -4.81 -7.22
C GLU A 144 17.13 -5.91 -6.26
N SER A 145 16.17 -5.61 -5.38
CA SER A 145 15.56 -6.60 -4.47
C SER A 145 14.70 -7.66 -5.19
N MET A 146 14.27 -7.34 -6.41
CA MET A 146 13.51 -8.24 -7.28
C MET A 146 14.44 -9.11 -8.12
N VAL A 147 15.55 -8.56 -8.63
CA VAL A 147 16.50 -9.25 -9.52
C VAL A 147 17.50 -10.14 -8.76
N THR A 148 17.68 -9.95 -7.46
CA THR A 148 18.58 -10.79 -6.63
C THR A 148 18.10 -12.22 -6.44
N VAL A 149 16.91 -12.58 -6.94
CA VAL A 149 16.56 -13.99 -7.02
C VAL A 149 17.25 -14.62 -8.21
N LYS A 150 17.98 -15.71 -7.96
CA LYS A 150 18.76 -16.43 -8.96
C LYS A 150 17.82 -17.05 -10.00
N SER A 151 17.34 -16.24 -10.94
CA SER A 151 16.65 -16.73 -12.11
C SER A 151 17.62 -17.57 -12.92
N THR A 152 17.33 -18.86 -13.03
CA THR A 152 17.96 -19.77 -14.00
C THR A 152 17.24 -19.74 -15.35
N GLY A 153 16.34 -18.78 -15.56
CA GLY A 153 15.54 -18.64 -16.77
C GLY A 153 16.25 -17.90 -17.91
N PRO A 154 15.77 -18.06 -19.16
CA PRO A 154 16.28 -17.34 -20.31
C PRO A 154 16.11 -15.82 -20.14
N SER A 155 17.11 -15.05 -20.55
CA SER A 155 17.24 -13.62 -20.28
C SER A 155 16.16 -12.73 -20.91
N THR A 156 15.40 -13.20 -21.91
CA THR A 156 14.16 -12.55 -22.39
C THR A 156 13.25 -13.56 -23.11
N PRO A 157 11.93 -13.31 -23.24
CA PRO A 157 11.00 -14.13 -24.04
C PRO A 157 11.20 -14.02 -25.56
N TRP A 158 12.01 -13.06 -26.01
CA TRP A 158 12.17 -12.71 -27.42
C TRP A 158 13.43 -13.31 -28.05
N ASP A 159 14.35 -13.84 -27.23
CA ASP A 159 15.48 -14.60 -27.72
C ASP A 159 15.05 -16.07 -27.95
N PRO A 160 15.09 -16.57 -29.19
CA PRO A 160 14.84 -17.98 -29.45
C PRO A 160 15.84 -18.82 -28.65
N PRO A 161 15.44 -20.01 -28.16
CA PRO A 161 16.20 -20.78 -27.18
C PRO A 161 17.51 -21.30 -27.79
N LYS A 162 18.55 -20.47 -27.77
CA LYS A 162 19.92 -20.93 -27.89
C LYS A 162 20.33 -21.39 -26.51
N ARG A 163 20.38 -22.71 -26.32
CA ARG A 163 21.00 -23.38 -25.16
C ARG A 163 22.51 -23.10 -25.17
N THR A 164 22.90 -21.87 -24.92
CA THR A 164 24.21 -21.56 -24.37
C THR A 164 23.96 -21.32 -22.90
N GLU A 165 24.65 -22.06 -22.04
CA GLU A 165 24.74 -21.78 -20.61
C GLU A 165 25.10 -20.30 -20.48
N VAL A 166 24.11 -19.45 -20.22
CA VAL A 166 24.35 -18.03 -19.99
C VAL A 166 25.02 -18.01 -18.61
N PRO A 167 26.33 -17.68 -18.53
CA PRO A 167 27.03 -17.68 -17.25
C PRO A 167 26.36 -16.63 -16.41
N GLN A 168 25.57 -17.04 -15.39
CA GLN A 168 24.75 -16.20 -14.50
C GLN A 168 25.01 -14.72 -14.76
N THR A 169 24.39 -14.20 -15.83
CA THR A 169 24.48 -12.77 -16.08
C THR A 169 23.54 -12.25 -15.03
N VAL A 170 24.10 -11.97 -13.85
CA VAL A 170 23.68 -10.84 -13.04
C VAL A 170 23.42 -9.79 -14.11
N LEU A 171 22.14 -9.51 -14.37
CA LEU A 171 21.75 -8.35 -15.14
C LEU A 171 22.48 -7.22 -14.44
N LYS A 172 23.66 -6.85 -14.95
CA LYS A 172 24.41 -5.72 -14.45
C LYS A 172 23.50 -4.57 -14.80
N ASN A 173 22.75 -4.16 -13.80
CA ASN A 173 21.74 -3.11 -13.86
C ASN A 173 22.38 -1.73 -14.01
N ASP A 174 23.50 -1.65 -14.73
CA ASP A 174 24.15 -0.42 -15.15
C ASP A 174 23.11 0.50 -15.86
N ARG A 175 22.07 -0.09 -16.47
CA ARG A 175 20.93 0.63 -17.06
C ARG A 175 20.07 1.42 -16.06
N PHE A 176 19.83 0.89 -14.86
CA PHE A 176 19.03 1.61 -13.86
C PHE A 176 19.83 2.71 -13.15
N HIS A 177 21.15 2.73 -13.29
CA HIS A 177 21.97 3.79 -12.70
C HIS A 177 22.10 5.03 -13.58
N GLU A 178 21.80 4.93 -14.88
CA GLU A 178 21.68 6.09 -15.77
C GLU A 178 20.26 6.68 -15.65
N LEU A 179 20.15 7.97 -15.32
CA LEU A 179 18.85 8.65 -15.32
C LEU A 179 18.27 8.66 -16.75
N PRO A 180 16.94 8.56 -16.91
CA PRO A 180 16.28 8.77 -18.19
C PRO A 180 16.49 10.24 -18.62
N GLY A 181 17.54 10.47 -19.38
CA GLY A 181 17.99 11.81 -19.78
C GLY A 181 18.96 11.84 -20.96
N ARG A 182 19.23 10.71 -21.62
CA ARG A 182 19.90 10.73 -22.93
C ARG A 182 18.94 11.32 -23.96
N GLU A 183 19.41 12.32 -24.70
CA GLU A 183 18.72 13.05 -25.78
C GLU A 183 18.21 12.18 -26.95
N GLY A 184 18.30 10.86 -26.89
CA GLY A 184 17.74 9.92 -27.86
C GLY A 184 16.63 9.09 -27.24
N LYS A 185 15.41 9.66 -27.17
CA LYS A 185 14.17 9.12 -26.57
C LYS A 185 14.10 7.58 -26.49
N PRO A 186 14.50 6.94 -25.38
CA PRO A 186 13.82 5.74 -24.94
C PRO A 186 12.45 6.21 -24.44
N GLY A 187 11.37 5.69 -25.02
CA GLY A 187 10.04 6.08 -24.56
C GLY A 187 9.86 5.63 -23.11
N ILE A 188 9.43 6.52 -22.22
CA ILE A 188 8.92 6.22 -20.87
C ILE A 188 8.04 4.96 -20.83
N TRP A 189 7.37 4.66 -21.93
CA TRP A 189 6.56 3.47 -22.13
C TRP A 189 7.34 2.16 -22.16
N ILE A 190 8.55 2.12 -22.72
CA ILE A 190 9.38 0.90 -22.79
C ILE A 190 9.87 0.54 -21.38
N ASP A 191 10.37 1.51 -20.62
CA ASP A 191 10.87 1.27 -19.26
C ASP A 191 9.75 0.83 -18.31
N PHE A 192 8.55 1.43 -18.41
CA PHE A 192 7.40 1.01 -17.60
C PHE A 192 6.91 -0.40 -17.96
N VAL A 193 6.88 -0.74 -19.25
CA VAL A 193 6.47 -2.07 -19.72
C VAL A 193 7.49 -3.12 -19.29
N GLU A 194 8.79 -2.81 -19.34
CA GLU A 194 9.85 -3.70 -18.86
C GLU A 194 9.76 -3.93 -17.35
N ILE A 195 9.58 -2.87 -16.53
CA ILE A 195 9.33 -3.00 -15.08
C ILE A 195 8.07 -3.82 -14.81
N LEU A 196 7.00 -3.60 -15.59
CA LEU A 196 5.76 -4.36 -15.44
C LEU A 196 5.98 -5.85 -15.77
N PHE A 197 6.74 -6.16 -16.82
CA PHE A 197 7.11 -7.53 -17.16
C PHE A 197 7.99 -8.18 -16.10
N GLU A 198 8.97 -7.48 -15.54
CA GLU A 198 9.80 -7.99 -14.45
C GLU A 198 8.97 -8.27 -13.20
N VAL A 199 8.02 -7.39 -12.86
CA VAL A 199 7.08 -7.62 -11.77
C VAL A 199 6.20 -8.84 -12.07
N ILE A 200 5.60 -8.91 -13.25
CA ILE A 200 4.77 -10.05 -13.68
C ILE A 200 5.59 -11.36 -13.66
N TYR A 201 6.82 -11.33 -14.15
CA TYR A 201 7.70 -12.49 -14.22
C TYR A 201 8.11 -12.96 -12.81
N ALA A 202 8.44 -12.04 -11.92
CA ALA A 202 8.70 -12.34 -10.51
C ALA A 202 7.47 -12.95 -9.81
N PHE A 203 6.25 -12.60 -10.24
CA PHE A 203 5.01 -13.21 -9.77
C PHE A 203 4.73 -14.60 -10.35
N ILE A 204 5.18 -14.89 -11.57
CA ILE A 204 4.82 -16.11 -12.30
C ILE A 204 5.83 -17.25 -12.07
N HIS A 205 7.12 -16.97 -11.92
CA HIS A 205 8.16 -18.01 -12.01
C HIS A 205 8.72 -18.53 -10.71
N GLU A 206 8.62 -17.76 -9.65
CA GLU A 206 8.95 -18.24 -8.32
C GLU A 206 7.66 -18.35 -7.55
N HIS A 207 7.54 -19.31 -6.65
CA HIS A 207 6.41 -19.45 -5.74
C HIS A 207 6.24 -18.25 -4.77
N GLY A 208 6.71 -17.06 -5.16
CA GLY A 208 6.53 -15.80 -4.47
C GLY A 208 5.05 -15.55 -4.31
N ASN A 209 4.61 -15.64 -3.07
CA ASN A 209 3.30 -15.15 -2.70
C ASN A 209 3.35 -13.61 -2.69
N TRP A 210 2.18 -12.99 -2.85
CA TRP A 210 2.07 -11.54 -2.87
C TRP A 210 2.59 -10.90 -1.58
N GLU A 211 2.53 -11.62 -0.45
CA GLU A 211 3.08 -11.15 0.81
C GLU A 211 4.60 -10.97 0.74
N ASP A 212 5.30 -11.84 0.04
CA ASP A 212 6.73 -11.70 -0.19
C ASP A 212 7.05 -10.48 -1.04
N PHE A 213 6.26 -10.24 -2.08
CA PHE A 213 6.37 -9.06 -2.93
C PHE A 213 6.14 -7.75 -2.16
N VAL A 214 5.04 -7.64 -1.40
CA VAL A 214 4.79 -6.46 -0.58
C VAL A 214 5.83 -6.31 0.51
N GLY A 215 6.32 -7.42 1.08
CA GLY A 215 7.43 -7.42 2.02
C GLY A 215 8.69 -6.80 1.41
N LYS A 216 9.00 -7.10 0.14
CA LYS A 216 10.12 -6.47 -0.59
C LYS A 216 9.87 -4.98 -0.85
N ILE A 217 8.64 -4.58 -1.23
CA ILE A 217 8.28 -3.16 -1.37
C ILE A 217 8.53 -2.42 -0.06
N LEU A 218 7.97 -2.89 1.05
CA LEU A 218 8.08 -2.21 2.34
C LEU A 218 9.53 -2.18 2.83
N ASN A 219 10.26 -3.28 2.65
CA ASN A 219 11.67 -3.41 3.05
C ASN A 219 12.67 -2.83 2.03
N THR A 220 12.21 -2.13 0.99
CA THR A 220 13.09 -1.54 -0.04
C THR A 220 14.18 -0.65 0.58
N MET A 221 13.81 0.11 1.60
CA MET A 221 14.72 1.01 2.32
C MET A 221 15.42 0.34 3.54
N LYS A 222 15.22 -0.98 3.73
CA LYS A 222 15.81 -1.83 4.78
C LYS A 222 15.45 -1.47 6.23
N ASP A 223 14.39 -0.71 6.42
CA ASP A 223 13.98 -0.19 7.73
C ASP A 223 12.55 -0.53 8.14
N VAL A 224 11.81 -1.26 7.29
CA VAL A 224 10.55 -1.90 7.65
C VAL A 224 10.71 -3.41 7.50
N SER A 225 10.86 -4.09 8.62
CA SER A 225 11.01 -5.53 8.69
C SER A 225 9.66 -6.24 8.81
N ARG A 226 9.60 -7.52 8.39
CA ARG A 226 8.46 -8.40 8.66
C ARG A 226 8.15 -8.55 10.14
N GLN A 227 9.13 -8.38 11.02
CA GLN A 227 8.91 -8.48 12.47
C GLN A 227 8.28 -7.21 13.06
N ASP A 228 8.25 -6.10 12.32
CA ASP A 228 7.67 -4.86 12.82
C ASP A 228 6.17 -5.01 12.99
N THR A 229 5.66 -4.45 14.09
CA THR A 229 4.25 -4.60 14.42
C THR A 229 3.43 -3.44 13.90
N LEU A 230 2.23 -3.75 13.41
CA LEU A 230 1.27 -2.71 13.07
C LEU A 230 0.91 -1.92 14.34
N GLY A 231 1.09 -0.60 14.29
CA GLY A 231 0.93 0.28 15.45
C GLY A 231 2.18 0.40 16.33
N GLY A 232 3.25 -0.35 16.03
CA GLY A 232 4.51 -0.36 16.77
C GLY A 232 5.33 0.92 16.64
N LYS A 233 6.65 0.79 16.51
CA LYS A 233 7.55 1.95 16.40
C LYS A 233 7.24 2.73 15.11
N THR A 234 6.86 4.00 15.24
CA THR A 234 6.55 4.88 14.11
C THR A 234 7.48 6.08 14.07
N ASN A 235 7.54 6.74 12.92
CA ASN A 235 8.13 8.06 12.78
C ASN A 235 7.40 9.07 13.69
N PRO A 236 8.09 10.06 14.28
CA PRO A 236 7.50 10.97 15.27
C PRO A 236 6.21 11.64 14.81
N TRP A 237 6.15 12.05 13.54
CA TRP A 237 4.99 12.72 12.96
C TRP A 237 3.71 11.87 13.03
N ALA A 238 3.82 10.55 12.98
CA ALA A 238 2.69 9.63 12.89
C ALA A 238 2.18 9.16 14.27
N SER A 239 2.97 9.38 15.33
CA SER A 239 2.65 8.91 16.67
C SER A 239 1.30 9.48 17.15
N ASN A 240 0.54 8.63 17.86
CA ASN A 240 -0.78 8.93 18.38
C ASN A 240 -1.86 9.26 17.33
N LYS A 241 -1.61 9.03 16.04
CA LYS A 241 -2.65 9.08 14.99
C LYS A 241 -3.38 7.75 14.90
N THR A 242 -4.59 7.80 14.37
CA THR A 242 -5.37 6.60 14.05
C THR A 242 -5.18 6.27 12.58
N TRP A 243 -4.69 5.07 12.28
CA TRP A 243 -4.62 4.57 10.91
C TRP A 243 -5.74 3.57 10.67
N LEU A 244 -6.70 3.97 9.83
CA LEU A 244 -7.73 3.09 9.28
C LEU A 244 -7.14 2.38 8.08
N VAL A 245 -6.80 1.12 8.30
CA VAL A 245 -6.35 0.25 7.22
C VAL A 245 -7.58 -0.49 6.71
N SER A 246 -8.00 -0.13 5.50
CA SER A 246 -9.10 -0.85 4.86
C SER A 246 -8.57 -2.19 4.37
N VAL A 247 -9.08 -3.27 4.97
CA VAL A 247 -8.98 -4.61 4.40
C VAL A 247 -10.34 -5.06 3.90
N SER A 248 -10.31 -5.94 2.91
CA SER A 248 -11.43 -6.83 2.65
C SER A 248 -11.03 -8.19 3.20
N VAL A 249 -11.86 -8.76 4.07
CA VAL A 249 -11.65 -10.12 4.58
C VAL A 249 -12.52 -11.04 3.74
N ALA A 250 -11.93 -12.12 3.24
CA ALA A 250 -12.69 -13.20 2.62
C ALA A 250 -13.69 -13.73 3.65
N SER A 251 -14.97 -13.62 3.34
CA SER A 251 -16.05 -14.10 4.19
C SER A 251 -16.45 -15.49 3.70
N ALA A 252 -16.78 -16.39 4.63
CA ALA A 252 -17.28 -17.72 4.28
C ALA A 252 -18.72 -17.68 3.71
N GLY A 253 -19.30 -16.49 3.51
CA GLY A 253 -20.72 -16.31 3.30
C GLY A 253 -21.46 -16.47 4.63
N ASN A 254 -22.22 -17.56 4.78
CA ASN A 254 -22.92 -17.86 6.03
C ASN A 254 -22.02 -18.66 6.99
N GLY A 255 -21.94 -18.24 8.26
CA GLY A 255 -21.30 -19.00 9.34
C GLY A 255 -20.00 -18.39 9.88
N THR A 256 -19.22 -19.22 10.59
CA THR A 256 -17.91 -18.87 11.14
C THR A 256 -16.82 -19.33 10.19
N GLY A 257 -15.81 -18.50 9.96
CA GLY A 257 -14.61 -18.88 9.22
C GLY A 257 -13.35 -18.45 9.93
N VAL A 258 -12.26 -19.13 9.62
CA VAL A 258 -10.94 -18.80 10.13
C VAL A 258 -10.03 -18.64 8.92
N TYR A 259 -9.61 -17.42 8.65
CA TYR A 259 -8.51 -17.18 7.73
C TYR A 259 -7.20 -17.29 8.51
N ARG A 260 -6.35 -18.27 8.19
CA ARG A 260 -5.00 -18.37 8.76
C ARG A 260 -3.96 -18.19 7.66
N ASN A 261 -3.01 -17.30 7.91
CA ASN A 261 -1.78 -17.18 7.15
C ASN A 261 -0.59 -17.37 8.10
N GLY A 262 -0.06 -18.60 8.12
CA GLY A 262 1.00 -19.00 9.05
C GLY A 262 0.54 -18.97 10.51
N THR A 263 1.29 -18.27 11.37
CA THR A 263 0.98 -18.08 12.79
C THR A 263 -0.13 -17.07 13.05
N PHE A 264 -0.50 -16.27 12.04
CA PHE A 264 -1.54 -15.27 12.16
C PHE A 264 -2.87 -15.82 11.66
N GLY A 265 -3.89 -15.80 12.49
CA GLY A 265 -5.25 -16.17 12.15
C GLY A 265 -6.23 -15.04 12.41
N VAL A 266 -7.05 -14.70 11.44
CA VAL A 266 -8.28 -13.92 11.63
C VAL A 266 -9.41 -14.92 11.75
N THR A 267 -9.96 -15.07 12.94
CA THR A 267 -11.24 -15.75 13.13
C THR A 267 -12.34 -14.72 12.97
N TYR A 268 -13.32 -15.02 12.14
CA TYR A 268 -14.51 -14.21 12.01
C TYR A 268 -15.72 -15.09 12.29
N SER A 269 -16.60 -14.63 13.18
CA SER A 269 -17.89 -15.25 13.42
C SER A 269 -18.97 -14.26 13.07
N CYS A 270 -19.93 -14.67 12.25
CA CYS A 270 -21.18 -13.97 12.07
C CYS A 270 -22.26 -14.80 12.78
N PRO A 271 -22.64 -14.47 14.03
CA PRO A 271 -23.68 -15.15 14.79
C PRO A 271 -25.08 -14.97 14.18
N SER A 272 -25.26 -14.05 13.24
CA SER A 272 -26.56 -13.76 12.67
C SER A 272 -27.10 -14.97 11.89
N THR A 273 -28.25 -15.47 12.34
CA THR A 273 -29.12 -16.41 11.61
C THR A 273 -29.90 -15.73 10.49
N ARG A 274 -29.68 -14.43 10.24
CA ARG A 274 -30.40 -13.70 9.19
C ARG A 274 -29.95 -14.23 7.83
N SER A 275 -30.93 -14.62 7.02
CA SER A 275 -30.83 -15.35 5.74
C SER A 275 -30.04 -14.66 4.62
N ARG A 276 -29.34 -13.56 4.89
CA ARG A 276 -28.60 -12.82 3.88
C ARG A 276 -27.17 -13.34 3.84
N ALA A 277 -26.86 -14.07 2.76
CA ALA A 277 -25.49 -14.45 2.46
C ALA A 277 -24.59 -13.21 2.54
N MET A 278 -23.58 -13.23 3.40
CA MET A 278 -22.56 -12.20 3.37
C MET A 278 -21.88 -12.23 2.01
N SER A 279 -21.53 -11.05 1.51
CA SER A 279 -20.59 -10.93 0.39
C SER A 279 -19.40 -11.85 0.63
N SER A 280 -18.88 -12.47 -0.44
CA SER A 280 -17.63 -13.26 -0.38
C SER A 280 -16.45 -12.44 0.14
N TRP A 281 -16.59 -11.11 0.16
CA TRP A 281 -15.65 -10.15 0.73
C TRP A 281 -16.37 -9.16 1.63
N ALA A 282 -16.09 -9.18 2.93
CA ALA A 282 -16.60 -8.18 3.85
C ALA A 282 -15.56 -7.05 3.98
N PRO A 283 -15.94 -5.77 3.81
CA PRO A 283 -15.08 -4.67 4.19
C PRO A 283 -14.85 -4.75 5.69
N ALA A 284 -13.60 -4.95 6.10
CA ALA A 284 -13.18 -4.81 7.48
C ALA A 284 -12.25 -3.60 7.54
N ALA A 285 -12.70 -2.53 8.17
CA ALA A 285 -11.79 -1.48 8.58
C ALA A 285 -11.28 -1.85 9.96
N PHE A 286 -9.97 -2.01 10.11
CA PHE A 286 -9.37 -1.95 11.44
C PHE A 286 -8.67 -0.62 11.61
N SER A 287 -8.87 -0.07 12.80
CA SER A 287 -8.18 1.12 13.25
C SER A 287 -7.01 0.71 14.13
N VAL A 288 -5.83 1.26 13.85
CA VAL A 288 -4.66 1.09 14.71
C VAL A 288 -4.20 2.43 15.23
N LYS A 289 -3.92 2.49 16.53
CA LYS A 289 -3.27 3.64 17.13
C LYS A 289 -1.77 3.53 16.88
N LEU A 290 -1.22 4.49 16.15
CA LEU A 290 0.19 4.48 15.76
C LEU A 290 1.09 4.89 16.94
N GLY A 291 2.19 4.18 17.15
CA GLY A 291 3.16 4.51 18.19
C GLY A 291 2.73 4.11 19.61
N VAL A 292 1.65 3.34 19.75
CA VAL A 292 1.12 2.90 21.03
C VAL A 292 1.16 1.36 21.05
N PRO A 293 1.70 0.71 22.10
CA PRO A 293 1.79 -0.74 22.19
C PRO A 293 0.41 -1.43 22.36
N GLU A 294 -0.67 -0.66 22.45
CA GLU A 294 -2.03 -1.20 22.59
C GLU A 294 -2.53 -1.84 21.30
N LEU A 295 -3.29 -2.92 21.45
CA LEU A 295 -3.89 -3.64 20.35
C LEU A 295 -4.96 -2.77 19.64
N PRO A 296 -5.20 -2.98 18.33
CA PRO A 296 -6.26 -2.33 17.57
C PRO A 296 -7.59 -2.42 18.33
N SER A 297 -8.21 -1.27 18.64
CA SER A 297 -9.36 -1.22 19.54
C SER A 297 -10.71 -1.29 18.83
N ALA A 298 -10.76 -1.20 17.49
CA ALA A 298 -12.04 -1.18 16.78
C ALA A 298 -11.95 -1.80 15.38
N THR A 299 -12.79 -2.81 15.19
CA THR A 299 -13.26 -3.30 13.89
C THR A 299 -14.52 -2.51 13.53
N PHE A 300 -14.50 -1.76 12.44
CA PHE A 300 -15.69 -1.12 11.90
C PHE A 300 -16.14 -1.87 10.65
N CYS A 301 -17.32 -2.48 10.71
CA CYS A 301 -18.07 -2.87 9.52
C CYS A 301 -19.49 -2.34 9.65
N HIS A 302 -19.85 -1.41 8.75
CA HIS A 302 -21.15 -0.74 8.75
C HIS A 302 -22.33 -1.71 8.56
N ASP A 303 -22.13 -2.77 7.76
CA ASP A 303 -23.18 -3.75 7.44
C ASP A 303 -23.00 -5.08 8.18
N CYS A 304 -21.97 -5.18 9.02
CA CYS A 304 -21.68 -6.37 9.79
C CYS A 304 -21.99 -6.17 11.27
N HIS A 305 -23.21 -5.70 11.58
CA HIS A 305 -23.66 -5.47 12.96
C HIS A 305 -23.46 -6.68 13.88
N ASP A 306 -23.32 -7.89 13.32
CA ASP A 306 -23.07 -9.12 14.05
C ASP A 306 -21.69 -9.73 13.77
N LEU A 307 -20.83 -9.19 12.91
CA LEU A 307 -19.52 -9.81 12.63
C LEU A 307 -18.54 -9.54 13.77
N GLU A 308 -18.27 -10.58 14.55
CA GLU A 308 -17.19 -10.60 15.51
C GLU A 308 -15.91 -11.03 14.80
N ILE A 309 -14.90 -10.16 14.80
CA ILE A 309 -13.57 -10.49 14.29
C ILE A 309 -12.64 -10.65 15.48
N GLN A 310 -12.19 -11.87 15.71
CA GLN A 310 -11.18 -12.20 16.69
C GLN A 310 -9.87 -12.49 15.98
N TYR A 311 -8.85 -11.71 16.30
CA TYR A 311 -7.52 -11.95 15.79
C TYR A 311 -6.75 -12.86 16.74
N THR A 312 -6.17 -13.90 16.17
CA THR A 312 -5.35 -14.90 16.85
C THR A 312 -3.92 -14.79 16.32
N GLY A 313 -2.95 -14.64 17.21
CA GLY A 313 -1.54 -14.54 16.88
C GLY A 313 -0.69 -14.58 18.13
#